data_AF-A0A9N9NU43-F1
#
_entry.id   AF-A0A9N9NU43-F1
#
_cell.length_a   1.000
_cell.length_b   1.000
_cell.length_c   1.000
_cell.angle_alpha   90.00
_cell.angle_beta   90.00
_cell.angle_gamma   90.00
#
_symmetry.space_group_name_H-M   'P 1'
#
loop_
_entity.id
_entity.type
_entity.pdbx_description
1 polymer ?
#
loop_
_entity_poly.entity_id
_entity_poly.type
_entity_poly.pdbx_seq_one_letter_code
_entity_poly.pdbx_strand_id
1 'polypeptide(L)'
;LLSGNFKDEISGDIFKSFRFPSVTNELSITLRLNVQRLDSGWLSIFQKGINNNNTRTPGIWLCPNTTKLHPRFSINDNWNFGIDEISIGLKLNK
;
A
#
# COMPACT_ATOMS: atom_id res chain seq x y z
N LEU A 1 11.86 15.93 11.50
CA LEU A 1 10.81 15.04 10.99
C LEU A 1 9.47 15.76 11.08
N LEU A 2 8.73 15.92 9.99
CA LEU A 2 7.32 16.30 10.05
C LEU A 2 6.52 15.04 10.40
N SER A 3 6.07 14.93 11.64
CA SER A 3 5.16 13.85 12.07
C SER A 3 3.72 14.36 12.05
N GLY A 4 2.89 13.79 11.19
CA GLY A 4 1.44 13.98 11.21
C GLY A 4 0.77 12.68 11.62
N ASN A 5 -0.09 12.72 12.65
CA ASN A 5 -0.96 11.61 13.00
C ASN A 5 -2.26 11.76 12.21
N PHE A 6 -2.43 10.95 11.17
CA PHE A 6 -3.68 10.88 10.42
C PHE A 6 -4.46 9.66 10.91
N LYS A 7 -5.52 9.92 11.68
CA LYS A 7 -6.46 8.90 12.13
C LYS A 7 -7.73 9.05 11.31
N ASP A 8 -7.86 8.25 10.26
CA ASP A 8 -9.12 8.08 9.56
C ASP A 8 -9.56 6.63 9.73
N GLU A 9 -10.72 6.43 10.38
CA GLU A 9 -11.40 5.14 10.47
C GLU A 9 -12.33 5.04 9.27
N ILE A 10 -11.95 4.24 8.27
CA ILE A 10 -12.68 4.17 7.00
C ILE A 10 -13.17 2.75 6.77
N SER A 11 -14.50 2.60 6.80
CA SER A 11 -15.21 1.41 6.35
C SER A 11 -15.65 1.62 4.90
N GLY A 12 -15.02 0.92 3.96
CA GLY A 12 -15.63 0.61 2.67
C GLY A 12 -15.19 1.41 1.44
N ASP A 13 -14.66 2.64 1.58
CA ASP A 13 -14.34 3.48 0.40
C ASP A 13 -12.83 3.74 0.25
N ILE A 14 -12.31 3.40 -0.93
CA ILE A 14 -10.94 3.71 -1.37
C ILE A 14 -10.79 5.24 -1.38
N PHE A 15 -10.05 5.81 -0.42
CA PHE A 15 -9.75 7.24 -0.42
C PHE A 15 -8.79 7.56 -1.58
N LYS A 16 -9.28 8.28 -2.60
CA LYS A 16 -8.56 8.47 -3.86
C LYS A 16 -7.68 9.72 -3.94
N SER A 17 -7.52 10.49 -2.85
CA SER A 17 -6.74 11.72 -2.90
C SER A 17 -6.32 12.22 -1.52
N PHE A 18 -5.12 11.83 -1.08
CA PHE A 18 -4.37 12.56 -0.06
C PHE A 18 -3.13 13.17 -0.70
N ARG A 19 -2.99 14.51 -0.62
CA ARG A 19 -1.76 15.19 -1.04
C ARG A 19 -0.76 15.10 0.10
N PHE A 20 0.20 14.19 -0.02
CA PHE A 20 1.37 14.22 0.84
C PHE A 20 2.12 15.55 0.64
N PRO A 21 2.65 16.17 1.72
CA PRO A 21 3.56 17.30 1.57
C PRO A 21 4.76 16.88 0.71
N SER A 22 5.41 17.85 0.06
CA SER A 22 6.66 17.58 -0.62
C SER A 22 7.67 17.07 0.40
N VAL A 23 8.27 15.90 0.12
CA VAL A 23 9.28 15.27 0.98
C VAL A 23 10.59 15.28 0.21
N THR A 24 11.60 15.93 0.77
CA THR A 24 12.91 16.09 0.13
C THR A 24 13.93 15.01 0.53
N ASN A 25 13.74 14.36 1.68
CA ASN A 25 14.66 13.33 2.20
C ASN A 25 13.94 12.00 2.46
N GLU A 26 13.13 11.91 3.51
CA GLU A 26 12.54 10.66 3.97
C GLU A 26 11.07 10.81 4.37
N LEU A 27 10.26 9.81 4.02
CA LEU A 27 8.86 9.67 4.43
C LEU A 27 8.67 8.35 5.15
N SER A 28 8.26 8.41 6.41
CA SER A 28 7.80 7.26 7.18
C SER A 28 6.28 7.26 7.25
N ILE A 29 5.65 6.14 6.88
CA ILE A 29 4.20 5.93 6.95
C ILE A 29 3.94 4.72 7.86
N THR A 30 3.01 4.86 8.79
CA THR A 30 2.50 3.75 9.61
C THR A 30 1.04 3.52 9.28
N LEU A 31 0.68 2.28 8.93
CA LEU A 31 -0.69 1.88 8.64
C LEU A 31 -1.15 0.87 9.69
N ARG A 32 -2.38 1.04 10.18
CA ARG A 32 -3.07 0.05 10.99
C ARG A 32 -4.26 -0.46 10.19
N LEU A 33 -4.27 -1.75 9.89
CA LEU A 33 -5.23 -2.36 8.99
C LEU A 33 -6.02 -3.44 9.72
N ASN A 34 -7.31 -3.52 9.45
CA ASN A 34 -8.15 -4.66 9.81
C ASN A 34 -8.71 -5.28 8.52
N VAL A 35 -8.10 -6.37 8.06
CA VAL A 35 -8.53 -7.05 6.82
C VAL A 35 -9.69 -7.98 7.17
N GLN A 36 -10.90 -7.63 6.75
CA GLN A 36 -12.11 -8.40 7.05
C GLN A 36 -12.41 -9.51 6.03
N ARG A 37 -11.99 -9.30 4.78
CA ARG A 37 -12.18 -10.27 3.68
C ARG A 37 -11.00 -10.24 2.74
N LEU A 38 -10.74 -11.39 2.12
CA LEU A 38 -9.76 -11.51 1.04
C LEU A 38 -10.47 -11.38 -0.30
N ASP A 39 -9.75 -10.84 -1.27
CA ASP A 39 -10.20 -10.76 -2.65
C ASP A 39 -9.40 -11.75 -3.51
N SER A 40 -10.04 -12.28 -4.54
CA SER A 40 -9.41 -13.09 -5.57
C SER A 40 -8.46 -12.29 -6.46
N GLY A 41 -8.60 -10.96 -6.47
CA GLY A 41 -7.70 -10.01 -7.12
C GLY A 41 -6.66 -9.41 -6.17
N TRP A 42 -5.81 -8.55 -6.75
CA TRP A 42 -4.83 -7.79 -6.00
C TRP A 42 -5.49 -6.65 -5.23
N LEU A 43 -5.30 -6.61 -3.91
CA LEU A 43 -5.82 -5.53 -3.07
C LEU A 43 -4.75 -4.46 -2.85
N SER A 44 -4.98 -3.23 -3.31
CA SER A 44 -4.07 -2.10 -3.03
C SER A 44 -4.28 -1.60 -1.60
N ILE A 45 -3.24 -1.62 -0.77
CA ILE A 45 -3.23 -1.03 0.58
C ILE A 45 -2.76 0.41 0.51
N PHE A 46 -1.68 0.64 -0.23
CA PHE A 46 -1.06 1.95 -0.36
C PHE A 46 -0.43 2.06 -1.74
N GLN A 47 -0.62 3.20 -2.39
CA GLN A 47 0.08 3.53 -3.62
C GLN A 47 0.28 5.04 -3.68
N LYS A 48 1.52 5.47 -3.84
CA LYS A 48 1.83 6.84 -4.26
C LYS A 48 1.97 6.86 -5.78
N GLY A 49 1.21 7.72 -6.44
CA GLY A 49 1.24 7.86 -7.91
C GLY A 49 -0.13 8.04 -8.51
N ILE A 50 -0.20 8.10 -9.84
CA ILE A 50 -1.45 8.26 -10.58
C ILE A 50 -2.01 6.86 -10.89
N ASN A 51 -3.30 6.66 -10.63
CA ASN A 51 -4.03 5.39 -10.68
C ASN A 51 -4.17 4.76 -12.09
N ASN A 52 -3.32 5.10 -13.06
CA ASN A 52 -3.46 4.65 -14.44
C ASN A 52 -2.14 4.39 -15.19
N ASN A 53 -0.98 4.75 -14.64
CA ASN A 53 0.27 4.72 -15.39
C ASN A 53 1.39 3.97 -14.66
N ASN A 54 1.24 2.65 -14.43
CA ASN A 54 2.37 1.76 -14.08
C ASN A 54 3.32 2.33 -12.99
N THR A 55 2.81 3.17 -12.08
CA THR A 55 3.61 3.90 -11.10
C THR A 55 3.26 3.31 -9.75
N ARG A 56 4.06 2.32 -9.35
CA ARG A 56 3.94 1.64 -8.07
C ARG A 56 4.92 2.21 -7.05
N THR A 57 5.41 3.45 -7.18
CA THR A 57 6.53 3.97 -6.37
C THR A 57 6.12 4.97 -5.28
N PRO A 58 6.23 4.58 -3.99
CA PRO A 58 6.14 3.21 -3.48
C PRO A 58 4.67 2.75 -3.39
N GLY A 59 4.48 1.43 -3.34
CA GLY A 59 3.17 0.85 -3.12
C GLY A 59 3.23 -0.52 -2.45
N ILE A 60 2.10 -0.89 -1.84
CA ILE A 60 1.91 -2.09 -1.04
C ILE A 60 0.57 -2.70 -1.45
N TRP A 61 0.60 -3.98 -1.83
CA TRP A 61 -0.59 -4.77 -2.14
C TRP A 61 -0.67 -6.01 -1.25
N LEU A 62 -1.85 -6.62 -1.19
CA LEU A 62 -2.01 -8.02 -0.77
C LEU A 62 -2.01 -8.94 -1.99
N CYS A 63 -1.32 -10.08 -1.87
CA CYS A 63 -1.41 -11.14 -2.86
C CYS A 63 -2.82 -11.74 -2.91
N PRO A 64 -3.34 -12.11 -4.10
CA PRO A 64 -4.63 -12.75 -4.28
C PRO A 64 -4.91 -13.86 -3.27
N ASN A 65 -6.10 -13.84 -2.66
CA ASN A 65 -6.57 -14.84 -1.70
C ASN A 65 -5.67 -15.03 -0.46
N THR A 66 -4.76 -14.10 -0.18
CA THR A 66 -3.89 -14.19 0.99
C THR A 66 -3.77 -12.85 1.70
N THR A 67 -3.21 -12.87 2.89
CA THR A 67 -2.77 -11.66 3.60
C THR A 67 -1.29 -11.36 3.40
N LYS A 68 -0.63 -12.02 2.45
CA LYS A 68 0.79 -11.80 2.17
C LYS A 68 0.99 -10.46 1.50
N LEU A 69 2.01 -9.73 1.96
CA LEU A 69 2.34 -8.41 1.43
C LEU A 69 3.17 -8.55 0.16
N HIS A 70 2.86 -7.67 -0.79
CA HIS A 70 3.51 -7.55 -2.09
C HIS A 70 3.96 -6.11 -2.30
N PRO A 71 5.10 -5.70 -1.72
CA PRO A 71 5.63 -4.35 -1.90
C PRO A 71 6.19 -4.20 -3.30
N ARG A 72 5.86 -3.06 -3.93
CA ARG A 72 6.32 -2.71 -5.27
C ARG A 72 6.85 -1.30 -5.34
N PHE A 73 7.73 -1.12 -6.31
CA PHE A 73 8.19 0.16 -6.82
C PHE A 73 8.50 0.02 -8.30
N SER A 74 8.31 1.11 -9.03
CA SER A 74 8.72 1.24 -10.42
C SER A 74 10.19 1.66 -10.49
N ILE A 75 10.95 0.93 -11.29
CA ILE A 75 12.26 1.33 -11.83
C ILE A 75 12.13 1.60 -13.34
N ASN A 76 13.17 2.13 -13.98
CA ASN A 76 13.14 2.59 -15.38
C ASN A 76 12.49 1.57 -16.34
N ASP A 77 12.82 0.29 -16.23
CA ASP A 77 12.38 -0.76 -17.16
C ASP A 77 11.41 -1.77 -16.54
N ASN A 78 11.00 -1.58 -15.27
CA ASN A 78 10.07 -2.49 -14.60
C ASN A 78 9.20 -1.74 -13.58
N TRP A 79 7.92 -1.63 -13.89
CA TRP A 79 6.92 -1.00 -13.05
C TRP A 79 6.46 -1.85 -11.85
N ASN A 80 6.84 -3.12 -11.82
CA ASN A 80 6.45 -4.12 -10.83
C ASN A 80 7.66 -4.73 -10.14
N PHE A 81 8.72 -3.95 -9.93
CA PHE A 81 9.91 -4.40 -9.22
C PHE A 81 9.66 -4.44 -7.71
N GLY A 82 10.33 -5.35 -6.99
CA GLY A 82 10.22 -5.47 -5.54
C GLY A 82 10.25 -6.91 -5.06
N ILE A 83 9.59 -7.20 -3.95
CA ILE A 83 9.54 -8.54 -3.33
C ILE A 83 8.19 -9.17 -3.63
N ASP A 84 8.19 -10.39 -4.17
CA ASP A 84 6.95 -11.07 -4.59
C ASP A 84 6.04 -11.39 -3.41
N GLU A 85 6.58 -11.93 -2.33
CA GLU A 85 5.78 -12.23 -1.14
C GLU A 85 6.63 -12.03 0.11
N ILE A 86 6.12 -11.21 1.04
CA ILE A 86 6.73 -11.07 2.35
C ILE A 86 5.97 -11.91 3.37
N SER A 87 6.72 -12.79 4.04
CA SER A 87 6.33 -13.50 5.27
C SER A 87 5.13 -14.45 5.14
N ILE A 88 4.65 -14.93 6.29
CA ILE A 88 3.43 -15.75 6.44
C ILE A 88 2.13 -14.95 6.23
N GLY A 89 2.21 -13.64 5.99
CA GLY A 89 1.09 -12.73 5.79
C GLY A 89 0.60 -12.05 7.07
N LEU A 90 -0.23 -11.02 6.91
CA LEU A 90 -0.87 -10.33 8.03
C LEU A 90 -1.82 -11.30 8.74
N LYS A 91 -1.77 -11.32 10.07
CA LYS A 91 -2.76 -12.06 10.85
C LYS A 91 -4.10 -11.36 10.69
N LEU A 92 -5.12 -12.12 10.29
CA LEU A 92 -6.50 -11.66 10.39
C LEU A 92 -6.80 -11.46 11.88
N ASN A 93 -7.35 -10.31 12.24
CA ASN A 93 -7.97 -10.15 13.55
C ASN A 93 -9.23 -11.01 13.54
N LYS A 94 -9.15 -12.16 14.21
CA LYS A 94 -10.32 -13.00 14.51
C LYS A 94 -11.06 -12.45 15.71
#